data_AF-A0AAP9NQ29-F1
#
_entry.id   AF-A0AAP9NQ29-F1
#
_cell.length_a   1.000
_cell.length_b   1.000
_cell.length_c   1.000
_cell.angle_alpha   90.00
_cell.angle_beta   90.00
_cell.angle_gamma   90.00
#
_symmetry.space_group_name_H-M   'P 1'
#
loop_
_entity.id
_entity.type
_entity.pdbx_description
1 polymer ?
#
loop_
_entity_poly.entity_id
_entity_poly.type
_entity_poly.pdbx_seq_one_letter_code
_entity_poly.pdbx_strand_id
1 'polypeptide(L)'
;MSNLLTEQKWVGEFFLPGSHDSRFSGELQYTPEEGIVLSYLISHDAHMESSEVLHGILSSGEKCTLIGNFDPSKSGLSLNNDLATRPGQAWFQFLIHGAFIPTKGQITNLDFSLTNLQDFFYPSYAKNRVKYSPIPDYTLSTHFGNIKVGTKATFNPLTNDITNQIYSQNKSALQELQDQYLRISKKYRDSRFMLKSEISYSINLDLLRSSTALEAFKIIFEIADLFSLLTYSPVYPEYIQILDESITTPHGKIFLYPSMLATQKIIKIATREQSHRNMPIRKNTIPLDQIISNWLSNQYDFSILISSIQNDSEIVNIHEAHGETTLYATQLESIGYLANKSKYDRYEYPIKTYANDTIIDGLSRIFSVGTTSDIAVSISELRNEIAHVQKPKVLLKKLRLKEMVRINQYLQLTIIGYILNQIGVPTDVISNYQDHHAPPHN
;
A
#
# COMPACT_ATOMS: atom_id res chain seq x y z
N MET A 1 -15.17 9.58 3.34
CA MET A 1 -13.77 9.71 2.87
C MET A 1 -13.63 8.87 1.63
N SER A 2 -12.85 9.29 0.64
CA SER A 2 -12.46 8.39 -0.46
C SER A 2 -11.69 7.21 0.12
N ASN A 3 -12.02 5.99 -0.30
CA ASN A 3 -11.29 4.78 0.05
C ASN A 3 -10.90 4.05 -1.25
N LEU A 4 -9.60 3.84 -1.45
CA LEU A 4 -9.00 3.18 -2.61
C LEU A 4 -9.18 1.66 -2.57
N LEU A 5 -9.68 1.10 -1.49
CA LEU A 5 -9.90 -0.34 -1.31
C LEU A 5 -11.37 -0.73 -1.51
N THR A 6 -12.21 0.21 -1.95
CA THR A 6 -13.63 0.01 -2.19
C THR A 6 -14.00 0.45 -3.60
N GLU A 7 -14.97 -0.24 -4.19
CA GLU A 7 -15.56 0.15 -5.47
C GLU A 7 -16.22 1.53 -5.38
N GLN A 8 -16.03 2.32 -6.43
CA GLN A 8 -16.66 3.62 -6.60
C GLN A 8 -17.16 3.78 -8.03
N LYS A 9 -18.27 4.50 -8.18
CA LYS A 9 -18.96 4.65 -9.45
C LYS A 9 -19.47 6.07 -9.61
N TRP A 10 -19.22 6.64 -10.77
CA TRP A 10 -19.65 7.98 -11.15
C TRP A 10 -20.23 7.98 -12.55
N VAL A 11 -21.10 8.96 -12.82
CA VAL A 11 -21.62 9.23 -14.14
C VAL A 11 -21.31 10.69 -14.44
N GLY A 12 -20.94 11.00 -15.68
CA GLY A 12 -20.58 12.36 -16.04
C GLY A 12 -20.46 12.57 -17.55
N GLU A 13 -20.11 13.81 -17.89
CA GLU A 13 -19.72 14.19 -19.24
C GLU A 13 -18.20 14.32 -19.31
N PHE A 14 -17.58 13.77 -20.36
CA PHE A 14 -16.14 13.73 -20.55
C PHE A 14 -15.76 14.39 -21.87
N PHE A 15 -14.56 14.98 -21.94
CA PHE A 15 -14.08 15.73 -23.10
C PHE A 15 -12.56 15.85 -23.11
N LEU A 16 -12.00 16.14 -24.28
CA LEU A 16 -10.58 16.48 -24.42
C LEU A 16 -10.28 17.83 -23.73
N PRO A 17 -9.08 18.03 -23.16
CA PRO A 17 -8.69 19.33 -22.60
C PRO A 17 -8.90 20.48 -23.59
N GLY A 18 -9.71 21.46 -23.21
CA GLY A 18 -10.04 22.61 -24.07
C GLY A 18 -11.25 22.42 -25.00
N SER A 19 -11.85 21.22 -25.08
CA SER A 19 -12.91 20.88 -26.03
C SER A 19 -14.24 20.52 -25.36
N HIS A 20 -14.70 21.33 -24.41
CA HIS A 20 -15.94 21.09 -23.65
C HIS A 20 -17.20 20.96 -24.53
N ASP A 21 -17.22 21.63 -25.68
CA ASP A 21 -18.36 21.56 -26.61
C ASP A 21 -18.46 20.19 -27.31
N SER A 22 -17.37 19.44 -27.36
CA SER A 22 -17.30 18.08 -27.92
C SER A 22 -17.38 17.00 -26.83
N ARG A 23 -18.13 17.27 -25.76
CA ARG A 23 -18.30 16.33 -24.64
C ARG A 23 -19.21 15.16 -24.99
N PHE A 24 -19.00 14.06 -24.29
CA PHE A 24 -19.77 12.83 -24.41
C PHE A 24 -20.09 12.26 -23.04
N SER A 25 -21.19 11.51 -22.93
CA SER A 25 -21.59 10.89 -21.68
C SER A 25 -20.81 9.61 -21.42
N GLY A 26 -20.49 9.36 -20.16
CA GLY A 26 -19.85 8.13 -19.74
C GLY A 26 -20.15 7.75 -18.29
N GLU A 27 -19.92 6.48 -18.01
CA GLU A 27 -19.94 5.90 -16.69
C GLU A 27 -18.50 5.53 -16.31
N LEU A 28 -18.03 6.14 -15.23
CA LEU A 28 -16.69 5.93 -14.70
C LEU A 28 -16.78 5.01 -13.49
N GLN A 29 -16.04 3.93 -13.52
CA GLN A 29 -15.96 2.97 -12.43
C GLN A 29 -14.50 2.88 -11.96
N TYR A 30 -14.34 2.82 -10.64
CA TYR A 30 -13.10 2.46 -10.00
C TYR A 30 -13.31 1.19 -9.19
N THR A 31 -12.49 0.19 -9.44
CA THR A 31 -12.32 -0.94 -8.53
C THR A 31 -10.84 -1.16 -8.26
N PRO A 32 -10.47 -1.65 -7.06
CA PRO A 32 -9.09 -2.05 -6.79
C PRO A 32 -8.57 -3.12 -7.77
N GLU A 33 -9.46 -3.97 -8.29
CA GLU A 33 -9.14 -5.13 -9.14
C GLU A 33 -8.97 -4.78 -10.61
N GLU A 34 -9.88 -3.98 -11.17
CA GLU A 34 -9.92 -3.64 -12.60
C GLU A 34 -9.33 -2.26 -12.89
N GLY A 35 -9.06 -1.48 -11.84
CA GLY A 35 -8.56 -0.13 -11.94
C GLY A 35 -9.65 0.86 -12.30
N ILE A 36 -9.35 1.75 -13.25
CA ILE A 36 -10.24 2.84 -13.64
C ILE A 36 -10.75 2.58 -15.05
N VAL A 37 -12.06 2.41 -15.18
CA VAL A 37 -12.72 2.07 -16.44
C VAL A 37 -13.76 3.13 -16.75
N LEU A 38 -13.66 3.73 -17.94
CA LEU A 38 -14.69 4.59 -18.50
C LEU A 38 -15.46 3.81 -19.55
N SER A 39 -16.73 3.53 -19.29
CA SER A 39 -17.67 3.08 -20.31
C SER A 39 -18.32 4.30 -20.95
N TYR A 40 -18.21 4.44 -22.27
CA TYR A 40 -18.65 5.63 -22.99
C TYR A 40 -19.53 5.32 -24.19
N LEU A 41 -20.29 6.33 -24.61
CA LEU A 41 -21.06 6.33 -25.84
C LEU A 41 -20.82 7.66 -26.57
N ILE A 42 -20.18 7.61 -27.74
CA ILE A 42 -19.90 8.79 -28.56
C ILE A 42 -20.77 8.76 -29.81
N SER A 43 -21.46 9.84 -30.13
CA SER A 43 -22.19 9.97 -31.40
C SER A 43 -21.20 9.92 -32.57
N HIS A 44 -21.53 9.24 -33.67
CA HIS A 44 -20.63 9.10 -34.82
C HIS A 44 -20.17 10.45 -35.40
N ASP A 45 -21.05 11.47 -35.35
CA ASP A 45 -20.79 12.81 -35.86
C ASP A 45 -19.83 13.61 -34.96
N ALA A 46 -19.63 13.18 -33.72
CA ALA A 46 -18.66 13.78 -32.81
C ALA A 46 -17.25 13.28 -33.18
N HIS A 47 -16.49 14.11 -33.89
CA HIS A 47 -15.08 13.83 -34.17
C HIS A 47 -14.27 13.98 -32.89
N MET A 48 -13.62 12.91 -32.47
CA MET A 48 -12.85 12.88 -31.22
C MET A 48 -11.51 12.21 -31.46
N GLU A 49 -10.45 12.97 -31.21
CA GLU A 49 -9.07 12.51 -31.35
C GLU A 49 -8.66 11.63 -30.16
N SER A 50 -7.58 10.87 -30.35
CA SER A 50 -6.94 10.17 -29.25
C SER A 50 -6.23 11.16 -28.32
N SER A 51 -6.17 10.83 -27.03
CA SER A 51 -5.55 11.67 -26.01
C SER A 51 -5.04 10.83 -24.85
N GLU A 52 -4.02 11.34 -24.16
CA GLU A 52 -3.54 10.78 -22.89
C GLU A 52 -4.30 11.33 -21.67
N VAL A 53 -5.14 12.34 -21.89
CA VAL A 53 -5.92 13.02 -20.85
C VAL A 53 -7.35 13.23 -21.30
N LEU A 54 -8.29 12.94 -20.39
CA LEU A 54 -9.66 13.43 -20.47
C LEU A 54 -10.00 14.26 -19.25
N HIS A 55 -10.77 15.32 -19.46
CA HIS A 55 -11.46 16.04 -18.40
C HIS A 55 -12.90 15.53 -18.30
N GLY A 56 -13.46 15.53 -17.09
CA GLY A 56 -14.84 15.15 -16.86
C GLY A 56 -15.55 16.05 -15.84
N ILE A 57 -16.84 16.27 -16.06
CA ILE A 57 -17.74 16.88 -15.08
C ILE A 57 -18.70 15.80 -14.64
N LEU A 58 -18.59 15.40 -13.38
CA LEU A 58 -19.42 14.35 -12.78
C LEU A 58 -20.82 14.87 -12.49
N SER A 59 -21.78 13.98 -12.32
CA SER A 59 -23.17 14.31 -12.00
C SER A 59 -23.32 15.06 -10.67
N SER A 60 -22.33 14.96 -9.77
CA SER A 60 -22.21 15.77 -8.54
C SER A 60 -21.82 17.23 -8.81
N GLY A 61 -21.44 17.58 -10.04
CA GLY A 61 -20.85 18.86 -10.42
C GLY A 61 -19.34 18.93 -10.17
N GLU A 62 -18.73 17.86 -9.65
CA GLU A 62 -17.30 17.80 -9.39
C GLU A 62 -16.49 17.57 -10.67
N LYS A 63 -15.34 18.22 -10.76
CA LYS A 63 -14.40 18.08 -11.88
C LYS A 63 -13.56 16.81 -11.68
N CYS A 64 -13.14 16.17 -12.77
CA CYS A 64 -12.13 15.14 -12.72
C CYS A 64 -11.21 15.16 -13.94
N THR A 65 -10.03 14.57 -13.77
CA THR A 65 -9.06 14.30 -14.83
C THR A 65 -8.76 12.81 -14.87
N LEU A 66 -8.92 12.19 -16.04
CA LEU A 66 -8.47 10.84 -16.32
C LEU A 66 -7.12 10.89 -17.05
N ILE A 67 -6.15 10.11 -16.60
CA ILE A 67 -4.80 10.05 -17.17
C ILE A 67 -4.55 8.63 -17.68
N GLY A 68 -4.33 8.49 -18.99
CA GLY A 68 -4.16 7.22 -19.68
C GLY A 68 -4.55 7.31 -21.15
N ASN A 69 -4.15 6.30 -21.92
CA ASN A 69 -4.39 6.27 -23.36
C ASN A 69 -5.88 6.09 -23.67
N PHE A 70 -6.48 7.13 -24.23
CA PHE A 70 -7.85 7.11 -24.72
C PHE A 70 -7.85 7.24 -26.24
N ASP A 71 -8.41 6.25 -26.92
CA ASP A 71 -8.45 6.18 -28.37
C ASP A 71 -9.81 5.64 -28.84
N PRO A 72 -10.76 6.53 -29.17
CA PRO A 72 -12.11 6.14 -29.57
C PRO A 72 -12.13 5.52 -30.97
N SER A 73 -11.06 5.65 -31.77
CA SER A 73 -10.98 5.04 -33.10
C SER A 73 -10.95 3.51 -33.04
N LYS A 74 -10.53 2.94 -31.90
CA LYS A 74 -10.49 1.50 -31.63
C LYS A 74 -11.85 0.91 -31.25
N SER A 75 -12.86 1.75 -30.99
CA SER A 75 -14.21 1.29 -30.68
C SER A 75 -14.98 0.89 -31.95
N GLY A 76 -15.82 -0.13 -31.81
CA GLY A 76 -16.71 -0.56 -32.89
C GLY A 76 -17.82 0.46 -33.18
N LEU A 77 -18.36 0.43 -34.39
CA LEU A 77 -19.54 1.21 -34.74
C LEU A 77 -20.81 0.41 -34.39
N SER A 78 -21.74 1.04 -33.69
CA SER A 78 -23.08 0.51 -33.46
C SER A 78 -24.11 1.37 -34.19
N LEU A 79 -24.94 0.73 -35.02
CA LEU A 79 -26.05 1.39 -35.72
C LEU A 79 -27.36 0.84 -35.15
N ASN A 80 -28.14 1.69 -34.49
CA ASN A 80 -29.45 1.34 -33.96
C ASN A 80 -30.43 2.47 -34.28
N ASN A 81 -31.59 2.14 -34.89
CA ASN A 81 -32.65 3.09 -35.23
C ASN A 81 -32.13 4.37 -35.94
N ASP A 82 -31.35 4.20 -37.01
CA ASP A 82 -30.73 5.28 -37.80
C ASP A 82 -29.74 6.19 -37.06
N LEU A 83 -29.39 5.86 -35.82
CA LEU A 83 -28.34 6.55 -35.06
C LEU A 83 -27.07 5.72 -35.05
N ALA A 84 -25.99 6.30 -35.58
CA ALA A 84 -24.65 5.75 -35.51
C ALA A 84 -23.95 6.23 -34.23
N THR A 85 -23.52 5.28 -33.41
CA THR A 85 -22.82 5.53 -32.15
C THR A 85 -21.56 4.66 -32.05
N ARG A 86 -20.64 5.08 -31.20
CA ARG A 86 -19.40 4.39 -30.86
C ARG A 86 -19.41 4.08 -29.37
N PRO A 87 -20.01 2.95 -28.95
CA PRO A 87 -19.89 2.48 -27.59
C PRO A 87 -18.51 1.87 -27.37
N GLY A 88 -17.91 2.12 -26.21
CA GLY A 88 -16.60 1.55 -25.89
C GLY A 88 -16.27 1.60 -24.41
N GLN A 89 -15.15 0.95 -24.08
CA GLN A 89 -14.52 1.02 -22.77
C GLN A 89 -13.09 1.48 -22.94
N ALA A 90 -12.64 2.33 -22.01
CA ALA A 90 -11.26 2.78 -21.93
C ALA A 90 -10.74 2.63 -20.50
N TRP A 91 -9.48 2.22 -20.38
CA TRP A 91 -8.80 2.02 -19.11
C TRP A 91 -7.80 3.15 -18.88
N PHE A 92 -7.80 3.67 -17.66
CA PHE A 92 -6.93 4.77 -17.25
C PHE A 92 -6.00 4.33 -16.13
N GLN A 93 -4.81 4.92 -16.10
CA GLN A 93 -3.83 4.66 -15.05
C GLN A 93 -4.19 5.43 -13.78
N PHE A 94 -4.69 6.66 -13.93
CA PHE A 94 -5.05 7.52 -12.80
C PHE A 94 -6.34 8.29 -13.05
N LEU A 95 -7.06 8.54 -11.96
CA LEU A 95 -8.20 9.45 -11.88
C LEU A 95 -7.88 10.47 -10.79
N ILE A 96 -7.90 11.74 -11.15
CA ILE A 96 -7.81 12.86 -10.22
C ILE A 96 -9.22 13.42 -10.06
N HIS A 97 -9.81 13.20 -8.90
CA HIS A 97 -11.16 13.63 -8.57
C HIS A 97 -11.12 14.96 -7.81
N GLY A 98 -11.90 15.94 -8.25
CA GLY A 98 -12.03 17.27 -7.66
C GLY A 98 -11.36 18.40 -8.46
N ALA A 99 -10.58 18.09 -9.50
CA ALA A 99 -9.83 19.10 -10.26
C ALA A 99 -9.63 18.73 -11.74
N PHE A 100 -9.38 19.75 -12.56
CA PHE A 100 -8.79 19.60 -13.89
C PHE A 100 -7.29 19.84 -13.80
N ILE A 101 -6.50 18.80 -14.08
CA ILE A 101 -5.05 18.84 -14.02
C ILE A 101 -4.47 18.47 -15.40
N PRO A 102 -3.54 19.27 -15.96
CA PRO A 102 -2.79 18.92 -17.16
C PRO A 102 -1.80 17.78 -16.90
N THR A 103 -1.44 17.03 -17.93
CA THR A 103 -0.50 15.88 -17.86
C THR A 103 0.89 16.20 -17.31
N LYS A 104 1.33 17.46 -17.44
CA LYS A 104 2.67 17.90 -17.03
C LYS A 104 2.60 18.67 -15.71
N GLY A 105 2.83 17.95 -14.61
CA GLY A 105 3.27 18.41 -13.28
C GLY A 105 2.41 19.45 -12.56
N GLN A 106 1.65 19.02 -11.54
CA GLN A 106 0.95 19.91 -10.59
C GLN A 106 0.88 19.33 -9.16
N ILE A 107 1.62 18.28 -8.84
CA ILE A 107 1.55 17.66 -7.53
C ILE A 107 2.81 18.01 -6.77
N THR A 108 2.67 18.88 -5.77
CA THR A 108 3.76 19.24 -4.85
C THR A 108 3.53 18.73 -3.43
N ASN A 109 2.27 18.52 -3.04
CA ASN A 109 1.91 18.12 -1.70
C ASN A 109 0.85 17.01 -1.72
N LEU A 110 1.10 15.94 -0.96
CA LEU A 110 0.23 14.77 -0.85
C LEU A 110 0.02 14.40 0.61
N ASP A 111 -1.17 13.91 0.94
CA ASP A 111 -1.49 13.25 2.20
C ASP A 111 -2.13 11.90 1.90
N PHE A 112 -1.59 10.83 2.48
CA PHE A 112 -2.08 9.47 2.28
C PHE A 112 -2.00 8.66 3.56
N SER A 113 -2.79 7.59 3.63
CA SER A 113 -2.68 6.56 4.68
C SER A 113 -2.39 5.22 4.01
N LEU A 114 -1.78 4.30 4.76
CA LEU A 114 -1.52 2.94 4.34
C LEU A 114 -2.31 1.98 5.25
N THR A 115 -2.69 0.82 4.71
CA THR A 115 -3.32 -0.23 5.52
C THR A 115 -2.44 -0.61 6.71
N ASN A 116 -3.06 -0.78 7.89
CA ASN A 116 -2.40 -1.09 9.16
C ASN A 116 -1.34 -0.06 9.65
N LEU A 117 -1.19 1.10 9.00
CA LEU A 117 -0.25 2.14 9.41
C LEU A 117 -0.50 2.59 10.86
N GLN A 118 -1.77 2.72 11.22
CA GLN A 118 -2.16 3.04 12.57
C GLN A 118 -1.57 2.06 13.58
N ASP A 119 -1.80 0.75 13.42
CA ASP A 119 -1.33 -0.25 14.37
C ASP A 119 0.21 -0.36 14.39
N PHE A 120 0.90 0.03 13.32
CA PHE A 120 2.35 0.14 13.34
C PHE A 120 2.86 1.22 14.32
N PHE A 121 2.19 2.39 14.35
CA PHE A 121 2.57 3.51 15.22
C PHE A 121 1.94 3.41 16.62
N TYR A 122 0.67 3.03 16.72
CA TYR A 122 -0.08 3.02 17.97
C TYR A 122 -1.29 2.07 17.94
N PRO A 123 -1.55 1.30 19.00
CA PRO A 123 -2.64 0.31 19.02
C PRO A 123 -4.01 0.89 18.69
N SER A 124 -4.70 0.30 17.71
CA SER A 124 -6.01 0.74 17.22
C SER A 124 -7.08 0.81 18.32
N TYR A 125 -7.09 -0.13 19.28
CA TYR A 125 -8.05 -0.13 20.40
C TYR A 125 -7.86 1.06 21.37
N ALA A 126 -6.72 1.75 21.30
CA ALA A 126 -6.41 2.89 22.17
C ALA A 126 -6.37 4.22 21.39
N LYS A 127 -6.85 4.27 20.14
CA LYS A 127 -6.96 5.49 19.30
C LYS A 127 -7.49 6.70 20.08
N ASN A 128 -8.53 6.51 20.89
CA ASN A 128 -9.15 7.59 21.67
C ASN A 128 -8.18 8.26 22.67
N ARG A 129 -7.15 7.53 23.14
CA ARG A 129 -6.11 8.03 24.06
C ARG A 129 -4.97 8.77 23.36
N VAL A 130 -4.84 8.66 22.04
CA VAL A 130 -3.81 9.38 21.29
C VAL A 130 -4.11 10.88 21.36
N LYS A 131 -3.17 11.67 21.86
CA LYS A 131 -3.33 13.12 21.91
C LYS A 131 -3.16 13.66 20.49
N TYR A 132 -4.14 14.44 20.03
CA TYR A 132 -3.98 15.13 18.75
C TYR A 132 -2.85 16.16 18.86
N SER A 133 -1.98 16.17 17.86
CA SER A 133 -0.95 17.19 17.66
C SER A 133 -1.07 17.75 16.24
N PRO A 134 -1.06 19.08 16.06
CA PRO A 134 -0.95 19.68 14.73
C PRO A 134 0.50 19.61 14.19
N ILE A 135 1.46 19.29 15.05
CA ILE A 135 2.87 19.11 14.69
C ILE A 135 3.06 17.63 14.32
N PRO A 136 3.71 17.31 13.19
CA PRO A 136 4.05 15.93 12.84
C PRO A 136 4.80 15.23 13.97
N ASP A 137 4.46 13.97 14.22
CA ASP A 137 5.18 13.12 15.18
C ASP A 137 6.60 12.82 14.67
N TYR A 138 6.78 12.85 13.35
CA TYR A 138 8.00 12.47 12.69
C TYR A 138 8.18 13.25 11.38
N THR A 139 9.42 13.65 11.05
CA THR A 139 9.76 14.32 9.79
C THR A 139 11.12 13.84 9.31
N LEU A 140 11.21 13.50 8.02
CA LEU A 140 12.41 13.02 7.35
C LEU A 140 12.64 13.77 6.05
N SER A 141 13.86 14.22 5.80
CA SER A 141 14.26 14.76 4.51
C SER A 141 14.85 13.65 3.62
N THR A 142 14.38 13.58 2.38
CA THR A 142 14.81 12.63 1.34
C THR A 142 15.27 13.39 0.10
N HIS A 143 15.79 12.68 -0.90
CA HIS A 143 16.24 13.31 -2.15
C HIS A 143 15.09 13.88 -3.00
N PHE A 144 13.85 13.45 -2.77
CA PHE A 144 12.67 13.89 -3.51
C PHE A 144 11.80 14.88 -2.74
N GLY A 145 11.95 14.99 -1.41
CA GLY A 145 11.01 15.72 -0.59
C GLY A 145 11.22 15.57 0.91
N ASN A 146 10.24 16.02 1.68
CA ASN A 146 10.11 15.70 3.10
C ASN A 146 8.94 14.75 3.30
N ILE A 147 9.16 13.72 4.11
CA ILE A 147 8.13 12.80 4.61
C ILE A 147 7.78 13.25 6.02
N LYS A 148 6.52 13.57 6.26
CA LYS A 148 5.98 13.94 7.57
C LYS A 148 4.96 12.90 7.97
N VAL A 149 5.11 12.30 9.15
CA VAL A 149 4.12 11.37 9.69
C VAL A 149 3.49 12.01 10.91
N GLY A 150 2.16 11.99 10.98
CA GLY A 150 1.44 12.56 12.10
C GLY A 150 0.01 12.07 12.17
N THR A 151 -0.74 12.65 13.11
CA THR A 151 -2.14 12.29 13.32
C THR A 151 -3.07 13.23 12.59
N LYS A 152 -4.01 12.67 11.82
CA LYS A 152 -5.18 13.36 11.30
C LYS A 152 -6.35 13.10 12.24
N ALA A 153 -7.02 14.15 12.68
CA ALA A 153 -8.18 14.02 13.55
C ALA A 153 -9.40 14.73 12.95
N THR A 154 -10.56 14.11 13.12
CA THR A 154 -11.85 14.75 12.87
C THR A 154 -12.39 15.29 14.19
N PHE A 155 -13.09 16.42 14.10
CA PHE A 155 -13.59 17.13 15.26
C PHE A 155 -15.07 17.46 15.04
N ASN A 156 -15.89 17.12 16.03
CA ASN A 156 -17.28 17.52 16.09
C ASN A 156 -17.39 18.80 16.94
N PRO A 157 -18.11 19.83 16.46
CA PRO A 157 -18.30 21.04 17.25
C PRO A 157 -19.07 20.71 18.53
N LEU A 158 -18.59 21.25 19.65
CA LEU A 158 -19.39 21.24 20.88
C LEU A 158 -20.53 22.24 20.71
N THR A 159 -21.75 21.72 20.77
CA THR A 159 -22.96 22.55 20.76
C THR A 159 -23.04 23.38 22.03
N ASN A 160 -23.91 24.40 22.05
CA ASN A 160 -24.15 25.18 23.28
C ASN A 160 -24.63 24.30 24.43
N ASP A 161 -25.30 23.19 24.12
CA ASP A 161 -25.65 22.14 25.07
C ASP A 161 -24.69 20.96 24.90
N ILE A 162 -23.80 20.76 25.88
CA ILE A 162 -22.81 19.68 25.91
C ILE A 162 -23.36 18.41 26.58
N THR A 163 -24.54 18.48 27.19
CA THR A 163 -25.15 17.33 27.90
C THR A 163 -25.59 16.21 26.96
N ASN A 164 -25.81 16.53 25.68
CA ASN A 164 -26.07 15.54 24.63
C ASN A 164 -24.81 14.77 24.20
N GLN A 165 -23.62 15.27 24.56
CA GLN A 165 -22.33 14.70 24.15
C GLN A 165 -21.56 14.08 25.33
N ILE A 166 -21.87 14.49 26.57
CA ILE A 166 -21.19 14.04 27.79
C ILE A 166 -22.20 13.44 28.75
N TYR A 167 -22.04 12.15 29.06
CA TYR A 167 -22.85 11.46 30.06
C TYR A 167 -22.17 11.48 31.44
N SER A 168 -22.98 11.71 32.49
CA SER A 168 -22.58 11.53 33.87
C SER A 168 -23.71 10.91 34.66
N GLN A 169 -23.38 9.97 35.56
CA GLN A 169 -24.33 9.44 36.52
C GLN A 169 -24.76 10.50 37.55
N ASN A 170 -23.91 11.49 37.82
CA ASN A 170 -24.22 12.62 38.68
C ASN A 170 -24.74 13.79 37.83
N LYS A 171 -26.07 13.95 37.81
CA LYS A 171 -26.75 15.02 37.05
C LYS A 171 -26.35 16.42 37.51
N SER A 172 -26.13 16.62 38.81
CA SER A 172 -25.72 17.93 39.36
C SER A 172 -24.33 18.32 38.85
N ALA A 173 -23.39 17.38 38.81
CA ALA A 173 -22.05 17.62 38.27
C ALA A 173 -22.09 17.92 36.76
N LEU A 174 -22.95 17.23 36.00
CA LEU A 174 -23.12 17.51 34.57
C LEU A 174 -23.71 18.91 34.33
N GLN A 175 -24.67 19.32 35.14
CA GLN A 175 -25.24 20.66 35.07
C GLN A 175 -24.20 21.74 35.41
N GLU A 176 -23.38 21.52 36.44
CA GLU A 176 -22.28 22.44 36.78
C GLU A 176 -21.27 22.57 35.64
N LEU A 177 -20.91 21.45 35.00
CA LEU A 177 -20.05 21.45 33.82
C LEU A 177 -20.65 22.24 32.65
N GLN A 178 -21.95 22.05 32.37
CA GLN A 178 -22.70 22.77 31.34
C GLN A 178 -22.71 24.29 31.61
N ASP A 179 -22.95 24.71 32.85
CA ASP A 179 -23.00 26.12 33.23
C ASP A 179 -21.61 26.78 33.09
N GLN A 180 -20.53 26.07 33.49
CA GLN A 180 -19.16 26.54 33.28
C GLN A 180 -18.81 26.63 31.80
N TYR A 181 -19.20 25.63 30.99
CA TYR A 181 -18.98 25.66 29.55
C TYR A 181 -19.63 26.90 28.91
N LEU A 182 -20.90 27.19 29.21
CA LEU A 182 -21.60 28.38 28.72
C LEU A 182 -20.90 29.68 29.14
N ARG A 183 -20.38 29.73 30.38
CA ARG A 183 -19.62 30.89 30.88
C ARG A 183 -18.32 31.09 30.09
N ILE A 184 -17.58 30.01 29.83
CA ILE A 184 -16.33 30.04 29.05
C ILE A 184 -16.61 30.47 27.61
N SER A 185 -17.60 29.86 26.95
CA SER A 185 -17.97 30.20 25.56
C SER A 185 -18.42 31.65 25.41
N LYS A 186 -19.12 32.21 26.41
CA LYS A 186 -19.45 33.65 26.43
C LYS A 186 -18.23 34.55 26.59
N LYS A 187 -17.22 34.12 27.36
CA LYS A 187 -15.97 34.86 27.60
C LYS A 187 -15.06 34.85 26.37
N TYR A 188 -15.00 33.73 25.65
CA TYR A 188 -14.15 33.54 24.47
C TYR A 188 -15.00 33.32 23.21
N ARG A 189 -15.66 34.37 22.73
CA ARG A 189 -16.66 34.29 21.64
C ARG A 189 -16.11 33.76 20.32
N ASP A 190 -14.82 33.97 20.06
CA ASP A 190 -14.17 33.52 18.82
C ASP A 190 -13.62 32.08 18.94
N SER A 191 -13.70 31.47 20.14
CA SER A 191 -13.23 30.11 20.35
C SER A 191 -14.26 29.09 19.89
N ARG A 192 -13.81 28.11 19.11
CA ARG A 192 -14.59 26.94 18.73
C ARG A 192 -14.11 25.73 19.51
N PHE A 193 -14.86 25.34 20.53
CA PHE A 193 -14.61 24.11 21.26
C PHE A 193 -15.12 22.93 20.43
N MET A 194 -14.29 21.91 20.27
CA MET A 194 -14.62 20.74 19.48
C MET A 194 -14.18 19.47 20.20
N LEU A 195 -14.97 18.41 20.10
CA LEU A 195 -14.62 17.08 20.56
C LEU A 195 -13.97 16.30 19.41
N LYS A 196 -12.81 15.73 19.69
CA LYS A 196 -12.15 14.78 18.78
C LYS A 196 -13.07 13.57 18.59
N SER A 197 -13.49 13.32 17.36
CA SER A 197 -14.34 12.17 17.00
C SER A 197 -13.51 10.97 16.57
N GLU A 198 -12.55 11.16 15.67
CA GLU A 198 -11.67 10.11 15.18
C GLU A 198 -10.23 10.63 15.09
N ILE A 199 -9.28 9.70 15.15
CA ILE A 199 -7.87 9.98 14.94
C ILE A 199 -7.24 8.81 14.17
N SER A 200 -6.45 9.13 13.16
CA SER A 200 -5.72 8.17 12.35
C SER A 200 -4.31 8.70 12.07
N TYR A 201 -3.36 7.82 11.82
CA TYR A 201 -2.07 8.22 11.28
C TYR A 201 -2.17 8.49 9.77
N SER A 202 -1.45 9.49 9.29
CA SER A 202 -1.25 9.75 7.87
C SER A 202 0.18 10.17 7.59
N ILE A 203 0.58 10.02 6.33
CA ILE A 203 1.86 10.42 5.78
C ILE A 203 1.63 11.58 4.83
N ASN A 204 2.30 12.69 5.09
CA ASN A 204 2.34 13.86 4.24
C ASN A 204 3.68 13.92 3.49
N LEU A 205 3.63 14.09 2.17
CA LEU A 205 4.80 14.24 1.31
C LEU A 205 4.83 15.67 0.76
N ASP A 206 5.88 16.39 1.12
CA ASP A 206 6.22 17.67 0.51
C ASP A 206 7.33 17.45 -0.52
N LEU A 207 7.00 17.50 -1.80
CA LEU A 207 7.94 17.24 -2.89
C LEU A 207 8.77 18.50 -3.19
N LEU A 208 10.07 18.32 -3.43
CA LEU A 208 10.99 19.43 -3.78
C LEU A 208 10.68 20.05 -5.15
N ARG A 209 10.05 19.29 -6.04
CA ARG A 209 9.67 19.69 -7.39
C ARG A 209 8.28 19.16 -7.68
N SER A 210 7.55 19.83 -8.57
CA SER A 210 6.26 19.34 -9.06
C SER A 210 6.43 17.99 -9.74
N SER A 211 5.66 17.00 -9.32
CA SER A 211 5.66 15.65 -9.89
C SER A 211 4.39 15.38 -10.69
N THR A 212 4.49 14.40 -11.58
CA THR A 212 3.34 13.77 -12.23
C THR A 212 2.62 12.82 -11.26
N ALA A 213 1.38 12.45 -11.58
CA ALA A 213 0.63 11.45 -10.80
C ALA A 213 1.39 10.11 -10.70
N LEU A 214 2.07 9.70 -11.78
CA LEU A 214 2.85 8.47 -11.82
C LEU A 214 4.08 8.52 -10.89
N GLU A 215 4.84 9.61 -10.92
CA GLU A 215 6.02 9.78 -10.06
C GLU A 215 5.62 9.84 -8.58
N ALA A 216 4.58 10.62 -8.26
CA ALA A 216 4.02 10.70 -6.92
C ALA A 216 3.57 9.33 -6.41
N PHE A 217 2.84 8.58 -7.26
CA PHE A 217 2.35 7.26 -6.92
C PHE A 217 3.48 6.23 -6.71
N LYS A 218 4.54 6.27 -7.52
CA LYS A 218 5.73 5.42 -7.33
C LYS A 218 6.37 5.63 -5.96
N ILE A 219 6.54 6.88 -5.53
CA ILE A 219 7.09 7.20 -4.20
C ILE A 219 6.20 6.63 -3.09
N ILE A 220 4.88 6.80 -3.21
CA ILE A 220 3.91 6.24 -2.25
C ILE A 220 4.03 4.72 -2.19
N PHE A 221 4.16 4.05 -3.34
CA PHE A 221 4.33 2.59 -3.41
C PHE A 221 5.67 2.12 -2.85
N GLU A 222 6.77 2.83 -3.09
CA GLU A 222 8.06 2.50 -2.45
C GLU A 222 7.97 2.56 -0.92
N ILE A 223 7.21 3.52 -0.37
CA ILE A 223 6.93 3.58 1.08
C ILE A 223 6.04 2.41 1.49
N ALA A 224 4.99 2.10 0.73
CA ALA A 224 4.11 0.97 1.01
C ALA A 224 4.88 -0.37 1.00
N ASP A 225 5.82 -0.55 0.09
CA ASP A 225 6.68 -1.71 -0.02
C ASP A 225 7.63 -1.89 1.17
N LEU A 226 8.13 -0.78 1.72
CA LEU A 226 8.84 -0.86 2.99
C LEU A 226 7.91 -1.37 4.10
N PHE A 227 6.69 -0.82 4.22
CA PHE A 227 5.77 -1.27 5.26
C PHE A 227 5.29 -2.71 5.06
N SER A 228 5.16 -3.18 3.82
CA SER A 228 4.85 -4.59 3.54
C SER A 228 5.96 -5.52 4.02
N LEU A 229 7.23 -5.13 3.82
CA LEU A 229 8.38 -5.82 4.38
C LEU A 229 8.40 -5.78 5.91
N LEU A 230 8.14 -4.64 6.54
CA LEU A 230 8.21 -4.51 8.01
C LEU A 230 7.08 -5.26 8.73
N THR A 231 5.91 -5.43 8.08
CA THR A 231 4.72 -6.06 8.67
C THR A 231 4.46 -7.48 8.15
N TYR A 232 5.25 -7.96 7.19
CA TYR A 232 5.04 -9.23 6.48
C TYR A 232 3.62 -9.41 5.94
N SER A 233 3.10 -8.37 5.28
CA SER A 233 1.72 -8.36 4.80
C SER A 233 1.57 -7.40 3.62
N PRO A 234 0.63 -7.62 2.68
CA PRO A 234 0.33 -6.63 1.67
C PRO A 234 -0.06 -5.28 2.28
N VAL A 235 0.55 -4.20 1.80
CA VAL A 235 0.29 -2.84 2.26
C VAL A 235 -0.06 -1.96 1.08
N TYR A 236 -1.24 -1.36 1.13
CA TYR A 236 -1.77 -0.50 0.07
C TYR A 236 -2.20 0.87 0.62
N PRO A 237 -2.20 1.91 -0.23
CA PRO A 237 -2.79 3.19 0.13
C PRO A 237 -4.29 3.06 0.39
N GLU A 238 -4.77 3.53 1.54
CA GLU A 238 -6.20 3.61 1.85
C GLU A 238 -6.85 4.81 1.16
N TYR A 239 -6.13 5.92 1.07
CA TYR A 239 -6.51 7.11 0.34
C TYR A 239 -5.27 7.87 -0.08
N ILE A 240 -5.36 8.64 -1.17
CA ILE A 240 -4.33 9.61 -1.56
C ILE A 240 -5.02 10.94 -1.85
N GLN A 241 -4.69 11.96 -1.09
CA GLN A 241 -5.22 13.31 -1.20
C GLN A 241 -4.13 14.25 -1.72
N ILE A 242 -4.43 15.05 -2.74
CA ILE A 242 -3.55 16.12 -3.22
C ILE A 242 -3.88 17.39 -2.42
N LEU A 243 -2.85 18.01 -1.84
CA LEU A 243 -2.95 19.20 -0.98
C LEU A 243 -2.42 20.47 -1.65
N ASP A 244 -2.29 20.49 -2.97
CA ASP A 244 -1.69 21.61 -3.69
C ASP A 244 -2.61 22.85 -3.67
N GLU A 245 -2.18 23.89 -2.97
CA GLU A 245 -2.90 25.16 -2.82
C GLU A 245 -3.05 25.93 -4.15
N SER A 246 -2.19 25.64 -5.14
CA SER A 246 -2.28 26.26 -6.46
C SER A 246 -3.49 25.76 -7.27
N ILE A 247 -4.04 24.61 -6.90
CA ILE A 247 -5.23 24.06 -7.53
C ILE A 247 -6.43 24.66 -6.81
N THR A 248 -6.91 25.80 -7.33
CA THR A 248 -8.12 26.47 -6.81
C THR A 248 -9.34 25.56 -6.94
N THR A 249 -9.69 24.87 -5.85
CA THR A 249 -10.99 24.24 -5.67
C THR A 249 -11.80 25.10 -4.68
N PRO A 250 -12.97 25.62 -5.07
CA PRO A 250 -13.73 26.52 -4.22
C PRO A 250 -13.99 25.94 -2.82
N HIS A 251 -14.27 24.63 -2.71
CA HIS A 251 -14.55 23.95 -1.44
C HIS A 251 -14.22 22.44 -1.44
N GLY A 252 -13.35 21.95 -2.34
CA GLY A 252 -13.21 20.52 -2.64
C GLY A 252 -11.87 19.90 -2.24
N LYS A 253 -11.90 18.69 -1.65
CA LYS A 253 -10.71 17.85 -1.50
C LYS A 253 -10.38 17.19 -2.84
N ILE A 254 -9.12 17.18 -3.23
CA ILE A 254 -8.66 16.52 -4.45
C ILE A 254 -8.13 15.13 -4.07
N PHE A 255 -8.65 14.08 -4.72
CA PHE A 255 -8.24 12.70 -4.49
C PHE A 255 -7.60 12.10 -5.73
N LEU A 256 -6.52 11.34 -5.53
CA LEU A 256 -5.86 10.55 -6.58
C LEU A 256 -6.27 9.09 -6.42
N TYR A 257 -6.85 8.54 -7.48
CA TYR A 257 -7.16 7.12 -7.62
C TYR A 257 -6.16 6.53 -8.61
N PRO A 258 -5.31 5.59 -8.19
CA PRO A 258 -4.45 4.83 -9.07
C PRO A 258 -5.06 3.47 -9.44
N SER A 259 -4.78 2.98 -10.64
CA SER A 259 -5.05 1.58 -10.99
C SER A 259 -4.08 0.66 -10.24
N MET A 260 -4.58 -0.11 -9.26
CA MET A 260 -3.75 -0.93 -8.36
C MET A 260 -3.71 -2.43 -8.73
N LEU A 261 -4.74 -2.94 -9.43
CA LEU A 261 -4.89 -4.34 -9.83
C LEU A 261 -4.74 -5.35 -8.66
N ALA A 262 -5.26 -5.00 -7.47
CA ALA A 262 -5.20 -5.84 -6.28
C ALA A 262 -6.47 -6.69 -6.14
N THR A 263 -6.34 -8.02 -6.03
CA THR A 263 -7.48 -8.94 -5.90
C THR A 263 -8.24 -8.78 -4.57
N GLN A 264 -9.53 -9.14 -4.52
CA GLN A 264 -10.32 -9.12 -3.28
C GLN A 264 -9.66 -9.90 -2.13
N LYS A 265 -8.97 -11.01 -2.45
CA LYS A 265 -8.25 -11.81 -1.45
C LYS A 265 -7.11 -11.01 -0.83
N ILE A 266 -6.30 -10.36 -1.66
CA ILE A 266 -5.18 -9.52 -1.22
C ILE A 266 -5.70 -8.35 -0.39
N ILE A 267 -6.77 -7.67 -0.84
CA ILE A 267 -7.39 -6.57 -0.09
C ILE A 267 -7.87 -7.03 1.28
N LYS A 268 -8.49 -8.21 1.36
CA LYS A 268 -8.95 -8.79 2.63
C LYS A 268 -7.78 -9.07 3.59
N ILE A 269 -6.63 -9.50 3.08
CA ILE A 269 -5.42 -9.69 3.89
C ILE A 269 -4.86 -8.33 4.33
N ALA A 270 -4.72 -7.37 3.39
CA ALA A 270 -4.20 -6.04 3.66
C ALA A 270 -5.03 -5.28 4.70
N THR A 271 -6.36 -5.44 4.69
CA THR A 271 -7.31 -4.76 5.59
C THR A 271 -7.60 -5.54 6.87
N ARG A 272 -7.03 -6.73 7.05
CA ARG A 272 -7.20 -7.52 8.26
C ARG A 272 -6.55 -6.79 9.42
N GLU A 273 -7.32 -6.58 10.51
CA GLU A 273 -6.79 -5.95 11.72
C GLU A 273 -5.56 -6.72 12.23
N GLN A 274 -4.45 -6.01 12.31
CA GLN A 274 -3.23 -6.52 12.92
C GLN A 274 -3.12 -5.98 14.34
N SER A 275 -2.93 -6.88 15.31
CA SER A 275 -2.72 -6.45 16.69
C SER A 275 -1.33 -5.80 16.82
N HIS A 276 -1.29 -4.53 17.18
CA HIS A 276 -0.05 -3.84 17.56
C HIS A 276 0.81 -4.63 18.56
N ARG A 277 0.21 -5.45 19.44
CA ARG A 277 1.01 -6.25 20.39
C ARG A 277 1.73 -7.43 19.75
N ASN A 278 1.23 -7.89 18.61
CA ASN A 278 1.73 -9.06 17.90
C ASN A 278 2.66 -8.68 16.75
N MET A 279 2.85 -7.38 16.46
CA MET A 279 3.82 -6.93 15.46
C MET A 279 5.26 -7.01 16.01
N PRO A 280 6.14 -7.83 15.42
CA PRO A 280 7.54 -7.92 15.86
C PRO A 280 8.31 -6.62 15.58
N ILE A 281 7.99 -5.94 14.47
CA ILE A 281 8.56 -4.64 14.10
C ILE A 281 7.50 -3.54 14.26
N ARG A 282 7.85 -2.49 15.00
CA ARG A 282 7.00 -1.31 15.25
C ARG A 282 7.88 -0.07 15.36
N LYS A 283 7.28 1.13 15.30
CA LYS A 283 8.03 2.40 15.40
C LYS A 283 8.99 2.45 16.61
N ASN A 284 8.64 1.84 17.74
CA ASN A 284 9.45 1.85 18.96
C ASN A 284 10.49 0.73 19.06
N THR A 285 10.49 -0.26 18.16
CA THR A 285 11.48 -1.35 18.16
C THR A 285 12.62 -1.13 17.16
N ILE A 286 12.48 -0.16 16.26
CA ILE A 286 13.45 0.08 15.19
C ILE A 286 13.82 1.57 15.02
N PRO A 287 15.03 1.87 14.51
CA PRO A 287 15.39 3.21 14.08
C PRO A 287 14.72 3.52 12.72
N LEU A 288 13.40 3.73 12.73
CA LEU A 288 12.59 3.90 11.50
C LEU A 288 13.19 4.95 10.56
N ASP A 289 13.78 6.01 11.10
CA ASP A 289 14.28 7.13 10.33
C ASP A 289 15.45 6.73 9.43
N GLN A 290 16.40 6.01 10.02
CA GLN A 290 17.51 5.43 9.30
C GLN A 290 17.04 4.38 8.29
N ILE A 291 16.05 3.56 8.66
CA ILE A 291 15.51 2.50 7.79
C ILE A 291 14.82 3.08 6.56
N ILE A 292 13.98 4.10 6.72
CA ILE A 292 13.33 4.78 5.58
C ILE A 292 14.39 5.44 4.69
N SER A 293 15.37 6.14 5.27
CA SER A 293 16.46 6.74 4.49
C SER A 293 17.25 5.70 3.71
N ASN A 294 17.62 4.58 4.34
CA ASN A 294 18.37 3.50 3.69
C ASN A 294 17.55 2.81 2.60
N TRP A 295 16.25 2.57 2.85
CA TRP A 295 15.34 1.97 1.88
C TRP A 295 15.20 2.83 0.62
N LEU A 296 14.87 4.11 0.79
CA LEU A 296 14.65 5.03 -0.32
C LEU A 296 15.94 5.41 -1.06
N SER A 297 17.10 5.22 -0.42
CA SER A 297 18.40 5.44 -1.05
C SER A 297 19.02 4.15 -1.61
N ASN A 298 18.34 3.01 -1.46
CA ASN A 298 18.93 1.73 -1.81
C ASN A 298 19.08 1.59 -3.33
N GLN A 299 20.22 1.08 -3.76
CA GLN A 299 20.49 0.76 -5.18
C GLN A 299 20.01 -0.64 -5.57
N TYR A 300 19.74 -1.50 -4.58
CA TYR A 300 19.28 -2.86 -4.81
C TYR A 300 17.77 -2.89 -5.06
N ASP A 301 17.40 -3.52 -6.17
CA ASP A 301 16.00 -3.78 -6.50
C ASP A 301 15.52 -5.05 -5.78
N PHE A 302 14.71 -4.87 -4.73
CA PHE A 302 14.06 -5.96 -3.99
C PHE A 302 12.65 -6.28 -4.50
N SER A 303 12.27 -5.76 -5.68
CA SER A 303 10.91 -5.89 -6.26
C SER A 303 10.41 -7.32 -6.31
N ILE A 304 11.28 -8.30 -6.55
CA ILE A 304 10.90 -9.72 -6.62
C ILE A 304 10.30 -10.20 -5.29
N LEU A 305 10.98 -9.94 -4.17
CA LEU A 305 10.50 -10.36 -2.86
C LEU A 305 9.27 -9.54 -2.45
N ILE A 306 9.33 -8.22 -2.66
CA ILE A 306 8.23 -7.33 -2.33
C ILE A 306 6.97 -7.72 -3.09
N SER A 307 7.08 -8.01 -4.38
CA SER A 307 5.97 -8.50 -5.20
C SER A 307 5.37 -9.79 -4.64
N SER A 308 6.20 -10.71 -4.13
CA SER A 308 5.71 -11.91 -3.46
C SER A 308 4.94 -11.60 -2.18
N ILE A 309 5.40 -10.66 -1.35
CA ILE A 309 4.69 -10.25 -0.11
C ILE A 309 3.38 -9.54 -0.47
N GLN A 310 3.40 -8.61 -1.43
CA GLN A 310 2.24 -7.82 -1.84
C GLN A 310 1.15 -8.69 -2.51
N ASN A 311 1.54 -9.81 -3.15
CA ASN A 311 0.62 -10.70 -3.85
C ASN A 311 0.36 -12.03 -3.11
N ASP A 312 0.75 -12.14 -1.83
CA ASP A 312 0.48 -13.34 -1.06
C ASP A 312 -1.04 -13.53 -0.88
N SER A 313 -1.53 -14.70 -1.29
CA SER A 313 -2.95 -15.05 -1.25
C SER A 313 -3.30 -16.13 -0.22
N GLU A 314 -2.35 -16.52 0.65
CA GLU A 314 -2.40 -17.61 1.64
C GLU A 314 -2.68 -19.01 1.06
N ILE A 315 -3.02 -19.13 -0.23
CA ILE A 315 -3.32 -20.38 -0.93
C ILE A 315 -2.21 -20.62 -1.95
N VAL A 316 -1.44 -21.68 -1.75
CA VAL A 316 -0.31 -22.04 -2.62
C VAL A 316 -0.59 -23.36 -3.32
N ASN A 317 -0.52 -23.36 -4.64
CA ASN A 317 -0.55 -24.57 -5.46
C ASN A 317 0.86 -25.11 -5.75
N ILE A 318 0.96 -26.31 -6.34
CA ILE A 318 2.26 -26.95 -6.59
C ILE A 318 3.15 -26.17 -7.57
N HIS A 319 2.54 -25.49 -8.55
CA HIS A 319 3.27 -24.69 -9.53
C HIS A 319 3.88 -23.46 -8.87
N GLU A 320 3.10 -22.74 -8.06
CA GLU A 320 3.58 -21.62 -7.24
C GLU A 320 4.68 -22.08 -6.29
N ALA A 321 4.47 -23.18 -5.56
CA ALA A 321 5.46 -23.71 -4.63
C ALA A 321 6.81 -24.00 -5.32
N HIS A 322 6.79 -24.66 -6.48
CA HIS A 322 7.99 -24.94 -7.28
C HIS A 322 8.67 -23.67 -7.82
N GLY A 323 7.86 -22.72 -8.29
CA GLY A 323 8.33 -21.42 -8.79
C GLY A 323 9.05 -20.63 -7.70
N GLU A 324 8.42 -20.49 -6.54
CA GLU A 324 8.97 -19.84 -5.36
C GLU A 324 10.24 -20.51 -4.84
N THR A 325 10.28 -21.85 -4.74
CA THR A 325 11.50 -22.55 -4.32
C THR A 325 12.68 -22.20 -5.25
N THR A 326 12.42 -22.19 -6.56
CA THR A 326 13.44 -21.87 -7.56
C THR A 326 13.89 -20.41 -7.43
N LEU A 327 12.93 -19.50 -7.23
CA LEU A 327 13.16 -18.07 -7.09
C LEU A 327 13.97 -17.76 -5.83
N TYR A 328 13.54 -18.25 -4.66
CA TYR A 328 14.20 -18.01 -3.39
C TYR A 328 15.58 -18.66 -3.33
N ALA A 329 15.75 -19.88 -3.84
CA ALA A 329 17.08 -20.48 -3.95
C ALA A 329 18.01 -19.60 -4.82
N THR A 330 17.51 -19.06 -5.93
CA THR A 330 18.30 -18.16 -6.80
C THR A 330 18.65 -16.84 -6.09
N GLN A 331 17.74 -16.30 -5.27
CA GLN A 331 18.03 -15.10 -4.46
C GLN A 331 19.08 -15.38 -3.37
N LEU A 332 19.02 -16.53 -2.68
CA LEU A 332 20.06 -16.93 -1.72
C LEU A 332 21.43 -17.03 -2.40
N GLU A 333 21.49 -17.67 -3.57
CA GLU A 333 22.71 -17.73 -4.37
C GLU A 333 23.23 -16.32 -4.74
N SER A 334 22.35 -15.40 -5.12
CA SER A 334 22.71 -13.99 -5.40
C SER A 334 23.30 -13.30 -4.17
N ILE A 335 22.71 -13.48 -2.99
CA ILE A 335 23.22 -12.95 -1.72
C ILE A 335 24.64 -13.49 -1.44
N GLY A 336 24.86 -14.79 -1.67
CA GLY A 336 26.18 -15.41 -1.57
C GLY A 336 27.21 -14.77 -2.51
N TYR A 337 26.84 -14.52 -3.78
CA TYR A 337 27.72 -13.87 -4.74
C TYR A 337 28.02 -12.42 -4.38
N LEU A 338 27.05 -11.64 -3.92
CA LEU A 338 27.24 -10.26 -3.44
C LEU A 338 28.23 -10.20 -2.27
N ALA A 339 28.26 -11.24 -1.43
CA ALA A 339 29.21 -11.39 -0.35
C ALA A 339 30.57 -12.01 -0.77
N ASN A 340 30.83 -12.11 -2.09
CA ASN A 340 32.04 -12.71 -2.68
C ASN A 340 32.31 -14.13 -2.18
N LYS A 341 31.26 -14.93 -1.95
CA LYS A 341 31.39 -16.31 -1.51
C LYS A 341 31.59 -17.27 -2.67
N SER A 342 32.24 -18.39 -2.37
CA SER A 342 32.50 -19.44 -3.35
C SER A 342 31.19 -20.07 -3.83
N LYS A 343 31.24 -20.74 -4.98
CA LYS A 343 30.10 -21.51 -5.50
C LYS A 343 29.60 -22.58 -4.51
N TYR A 344 30.47 -23.08 -3.64
CA TYR A 344 30.13 -24.10 -2.65
C TYR A 344 29.38 -23.52 -1.45
N ASP A 345 29.65 -22.25 -1.11
CA ASP A 345 29.08 -21.60 0.07
C ASP A 345 27.86 -20.70 -0.26
N ARG A 346 27.47 -20.60 -1.53
CA ARG A 346 26.47 -19.63 -2.01
C ARG A 346 25.08 -19.79 -1.37
N TYR A 347 24.70 -21.00 -0.94
CA TYR A 347 23.46 -21.24 -0.18
C TYR A 347 23.70 -21.31 1.33
N GLU A 348 24.85 -21.82 1.77
CA GLU A 348 25.15 -21.94 3.20
C GLU A 348 25.35 -20.58 3.86
N TYR A 349 26.10 -19.68 3.21
CA TYR A 349 26.39 -18.35 3.74
C TYR A 349 25.12 -17.56 4.12
N PRO A 350 24.13 -17.36 3.23
CA PRO A 350 22.96 -16.57 3.59
C PRO A 350 22.14 -17.23 4.71
N ILE A 351 22.04 -18.56 4.74
CA ILE A 351 21.33 -19.29 5.80
C ILE A 351 22.04 -19.08 7.14
N LYS A 352 23.34 -19.33 7.19
CA LYS A 352 24.13 -19.20 8.43
C LYS A 352 24.19 -17.76 8.97
N THR A 353 24.10 -16.78 8.09
CA THR A 353 24.29 -15.36 8.44
C THR A 353 22.97 -14.66 8.76
N TYR A 354 21.89 -15.00 8.06
CA TYR A 354 20.64 -14.24 8.11
C TYR A 354 19.43 -15.05 8.56
N ALA A 355 19.55 -16.37 8.75
CA ALA A 355 18.49 -17.18 9.36
C ALA A 355 18.76 -17.36 10.86
N ASN A 356 17.71 -17.28 11.66
CA ASN A 356 17.77 -17.63 13.08
C ASN A 356 17.65 -19.16 13.30
N ASP A 357 17.82 -19.58 14.56
CA ASP A 357 17.78 -20.99 14.94
C ASP A 357 16.45 -21.67 14.57
N THR A 358 15.30 -21.00 14.72
CA THR A 358 13.97 -21.51 14.34
C THR A 358 13.90 -21.90 12.86
N ILE A 359 14.44 -21.06 11.97
CA ILE A 359 14.49 -21.34 10.54
C ILE A 359 15.44 -22.52 10.26
N ILE A 360 16.63 -22.51 10.86
CA ILE A 360 17.65 -23.56 10.67
C ILE A 360 17.09 -24.91 11.11
N ASP A 361 16.52 -24.99 12.32
CA ASP A 361 15.90 -26.20 12.87
C ASP A 361 14.72 -26.69 12.01
N GLY A 362 13.91 -25.75 11.53
CA GLY A 362 12.80 -26.03 10.63
C GLY A 362 13.23 -26.69 9.33
N LEU A 363 14.25 -26.14 8.67
CA LEU A 363 14.84 -26.70 7.45
C LEU A 363 15.54 -28.03 7.71
N SER A 364 16.32 -28.11 8.80
CA SER A 364 17.04 -29.32 9.22
C SER A 364 16.08 -30.51 9.39
N ARG A 365 14.92 -30.27 10.01
CA ARG A 365 13.88 -31.28 10.23
C ARG A 365 13.23 -31.73 8.92
N ILE A 366 12.87 -30.81 8.03
CA ILE A 366 12.23 -31.15 6.75
C ILE A 366 13.18 -31.96 5.86
N PHE A 367 14.45 -31.55 5.77
CA PHE A 367 15.44 -32.27 4.97
C PHE A 367 16.02 -33.50 5.67
N SER A 368 15.78 -33.68 6.98
CA SER A 368 16.35 -34.76 7.80
C SER A 368 17.89 -34.75 7.79
N VAL A 369 18.47 -33.56 7.97
CA VAL A 369 19.92 -33.31 8.00
C VAL A 369 20.33 -32.68 9.33
N GLY A 370 21.64 -32.58 9.60
CA GLY A 370 22.16 -32.08 10.89
C GLY A 370 23.07 -30.86 10.82
N THR A 371 23.44 -30.37 9.63
CA THR A 371 24.33 -29.21 9.48
C THR A 371 23.79 -28.19 8.48
N THR A 372 24.21 -26.93 8.62
CA THR A 372 23.87 -25.84 7.67
C THR A 372 24.37 -26.14 6.25
N SER A 373 25.53 -26.78 6.14
CA SER A 373 26.08 -27.25 4.87
C SER A 373 25.14 -28.28 4.21
N ASP A 374 24.62 -29.24 4.96
CA ASP A 374 23.71 -30.25 4.42
C ASP A 374 22.35 -29.64 4.00
N ILE A 375 21.87 -28.62 4.73
CA ILE A 375 20.68 -27.85 4.35
C ILE A 375 20.94 -27.15 3.01
N ALA A 376 22.09 -26.49 2.86
CA ALA A 376 22.48 -25.80 1.64
C ALA A 376 22.57 -26.75 0.42
N VAL A 377 23.13 -27.95 0.61
CA VAL A 377 23.14 -29.00 -0.41
C VAL A 377 21.72 -29.42 -0.77
N SER A 378 20.85 -29.64 0.22
CA SER A 378 19.46 -30.06 0.00
C SER A 378 18.66 -29.02 -0.79
N ILE A 379 18.85 -27.73 -0.51
CA ILE A 379 18.22 -26.63 -1.27
C ILE A 379 18.72 -26.61 -2.73
N SER A 380 20.04 -26.74 -2.92
CA SER A 380 20.64 -26.83 -4.25
C SER A 380 20.09 -28.02 -5.03
N GLU A 381 19.97 -29.18 -4.40
CA GLU A 381 19.41 -30.38 -5.00
C GLU A 381 17.94 -30.19 -5.37
N LEU A 382 17.11 -29.72 -4.43
CA LEU A 382 15.69 -29.47 -4.65
C LEU A 382 15.44 -28.51 -5.82
N ARG A 383 16.13 -27.38 -5.85
CA ARG A 383 16.07 -26.41 -6.97
C ARG A 383 16.46 -27.05 -8.30
N ASN A 384 17.50 -27.88 -8.31
CA ASN A 384 17.92 -28.59 -9.51
C ASN A 384 16.93 -29.69 -9.94
N GLU A 385 16.30 -30.39 -8.99
CA GLU A 385 15.24 -31.36 -9.27
C GLU A 385 14.02 -30.65 -9.86
N ILE A 386 13.69 -29.43 -9.44
CA ILE A 386 12.59 -28.67 -10.04
C ILE A 386 12.95 -28.20 -11.45
N ALA A 387 14.11 -27.56 -11.61
CA ALA A 387 14.48 -26.89 -12.86
C ALA A 387 14.88 -27.84 -14.01
N HIS A 388 15.41 -29.03 -13.71
CA HIS A 388 15.94 -29.95 -14.73
C HIS A 388 15.10 -31.21 -14.87
N VAL A 389 14.42 -31.35 -16.02
CA VAL A 389 13.50 -32.47 -16.32
C VAL A 389 14.18 -33.83 -16.16
N GLN A 390 15.43 -33.97 -16.62
CA GLN A 390 16.17 -35.24 -16.61
C GLN A 390 16.72 -35.61 -15.22
N LYS A 391 16.74 -34.68 -14.25
CA LYS A 391 17.30 -34.95 -12.93
C LYS A 391 16.36 -35.87 -12.13
N PRO A 392 16.86 -36.94 -11.47
CA PRO A 392 16.05 -37.79 -10.62
C PRO A 392 15.35 -36.98 -9.53
N LYS A 393 14.05 -37.21 -9.33
CA LYS A 393 13.20 -36.47 -8.38
C LYS A 393 13.21 -37.16 -7.01
N VAL A 394 14.34 -37.14 -6.29
CA VAL A 394 14.48 -37.84 -5.01
C VAL A 394 13.81 -37.05 -3.89
N LEU A 395 14.12 -35.76 -3.76
CA LEU A 395 13.54 -34.88 -2.74
C LEU A 395 12.09 -34.56 -3.05
N LEU A 396 11.75 -34.26 -4.31
CA LEU A 396 10.37 -33.96 -4.69
C LEU A 396 9.40 -35.12 -4.49
N LYS A 397 9.87 -36.39 -4.51
CA LYS A 397 9.04 -37.56 -4.19
C LYS A 397 8.81 -37.73 -2.68
N LYS A 398 9.69 -37.17 -1.84
CA LYS A 398 9.59 -37.24 -0.38
C LYS A 398 8.76 -36.09 0.18
N LEU A 399 8.88 -34.90 -0.42
CA LEU A 399 8.25 -33.68 0.06
C LEU A 399 6.80 -33.57 -0.42
N ARG A 400 5.89 -33.35 0.53
CA ARG A 400 4.51 -32.96 0.30
C ARG A 400 4.43 -31.45 0.06
N LEU A 401 3.33 -31.00 -0.54
CA LEU A 401 3.08 -29.56 -0.77
C LEU A 401 3.23 -28.73 0.51
N LYS A 402 2.74 -29.23 1.66
CA LYS A 402 2.90 -28.54 2.95
C LYS A 402 4.37 -28.32 3.35
N GLU A 403 5.24 -29.30 3.07
CA GLU A 403 6.67 -29.19 3.36
C GLU A 403 7.35 -28.22 2.40
N MET A 404 6.95 -28.23 1.12
CA MET A 404 7.42 -27.25 0.12
C MET A 404 7.04 -25.82 0.50
N VAL A 405 5.80 -25.58 0.93
CA VAL A 405 5.35 -24.26 1.40
C VAL A 405 6.16 -23.82 2.63
N ARG A 406 6.40 -24.72 3.59
CA ARG A 406 7.24 -24.42 4.76
C ARG A 406 8.68 -24.09 4.36
N ILE A 407 9.28 -24.85 3.43
CA ILE A 407 10.60 -24.53 2.88
C ILE A 407 10.59 -23.13 2.28
N ASN A 408 9.62 -22.82 1.40
CA ASN A 408 9.51 -21.51 0.77
C ASN A 408 9.46 -20.37 1.80
N GLN A 409 8.62 -20.52 2.83
CA GLN A 409 8.51 -19.54 3.90
C GLN A 409 9.84 -19.35 4.66
N TYR A 410 10.54 -20.44 5.00
CA TYR A 410 11.86 -20.37 5.63
C TYR A 410 12.92 -19.68 4.74
N LEU A 411 12.94 -20.00 3.45
CA LEU A 411 13.87 -19.34 2.51
C LEU A 411 13.51 -17.86 2.34
N GLN A 412 12.23 -17.53 2.22
CA GLN A 412 11.73 -16.17 2.13
C GLN A 412 12.11 -15.35 3.39
N LEU A 413 11.90 -15.90 4.59
CA LEU A 413 12.28 -15.26 5.85
C LEU A 413 13.80 -15.06 6.00
N THR A 414 14.60 -15.96 5.44
CA THR A 414 16.07 -15.80 5.38
C THR A 414 16.45 -14.62 4.47
N ILE A 415 15.80 -14.49 3.30
CA ILE A 415 16.01 -13.38 2.37
C ILE A 415 15.53 -12.06 2.99
N ILE A 416 14.37 -12.07 3.66
CA ILE A 416 13.88 -10.92 4.44
C ILE A 416 14.91 -10.53 5.50
N GLY A 417 15.48 -11.49 6.23
CA GLY A 417 16.54 -11.25 7.21
C GLY A 417 17.74 -10.52 6.61
N TYR A 418 18.18 -10.90 5.40
CA TYR A 418 19.20 -10.19 4.66
C TYR A 418 18.80 -8.74 4.36
N ILE A 419 17.60 -8.51 3.82
CA ILE A 419 17.14 -7.17 3.42
C ILE A 419 16.96 -6.26 4.64
N LEU A 420 16.31 -6.76 5.69
CA LEU A 420 16.14 -6.04 6.95
C LEU A 420 17.51 -5.66 7.54
N ASN A 421 18.50 -6.54 7.44
CA ASN A 421 19.87 -6.22 7.86
C ASN A 421 20.50 -5.12 7.00
N GLN A 422 20.34 -5.17 5.66
CA GLN A 422 20.86 -4.14 4.74
C GLN A 422 20.28 -2.75 5.02
N ILE A 423 19.00 -2.66 5.39
CA ILE A 423 18.35 -1.38 5.71
C ILE A 423 18.57 -0.92 7.16
N GLY A 424 19.27 -1.71 7.98
CA GLY A 424 19.70 -1.32 9.33
C GLY A 424 18.74 -1.73 10.46
N VAL A 425 17.90 -2.74 10.25
CA VAL A 425 17.11 -3.33 11.35
C VAL A 425 18.04 -4.11 12.30
N PRO A 426 17.93 -3.92 13.63
CA PRO A 426 18.73 -4.66 14.61
C PRO A 426 18.54 -6.18 14.51
N THR A 427 19.62 -6.95 14.67
CA THR A 427 19.62 -8.41 14.51
C THR A 427 18.67 -9.14 15.47
N ASP A 428 18.54 -8.65 16.70
CA ASP A 428 17.59 -9.20 17.70
C ASP A 428 16.12 -9.01 17.25
N VAL A 429 15.82 -7.85 16.64
CA VAL A 429 14.50 -7.56 16.07
C VAL A 429 14.24 -8.43 14.85
N ILE A 430 15.24 -8.65 13.99
CA ILE A 430 15.15 -9.57 12.85
C ILE A 430 14.87 -11.01 13.32
N SER A 431 15.58 -11.48 14.35
CA SER A 431 15.34 -12.82 14.91
C SER A 431 13.92 -12.96 15.43
N ASN A 432 13.42 -11.98 16.18
CA ASN A 432 12.03 -12.00 16.68
C ASN A 432 11.01 -11.96 15.53
N TYR A 433 11.26 -11.18 14.48
CA TYR A 433 10.45 -11.16 13.26
C TYR A 433 10.38 -12.56 12.62
N GLN A 434 11.53 -13.22 12.49
CA GLN A 434 11.61 -14.57 11.93
C GLN A 434 10.89 -15.60 12.81
N ASP A 435 11.06 -15.55 14.13
CA ASP A 435 10.35 -16.44 15.07
C ASP A 435 8.84 -16.26 15.01
N HIS A 436 8.39 -15.00 14.90
CA HIS A 436 6.97 -14.67 14.85
C HIS A 436 6.30 -15.18 13.57
N HIS A 437 6.99 -15.07 12.44
CA HIS A 437 6.45 -15.43 11.13
C HIS A 437 6.82 -16.84 10.67
N ALA A 438 7.69 -17.56 11.39
CA ALA A 438 8.04 -18.94 11.07
C ALA A 438 6.82 -19.88 11.18
N PRO A 439 6.66 -20.85 10.27
CA PRO A 439 5.56 -21.80 10.33
C PRO A 439 5.65 -22.65 11.61
N PRO A 440 4.51 -22.93 12.27
CA PRO A 440 4.50 -23.65 13.54
C PRO A 440 5.06 -25.07 13.40
N HIS A 441 5.86 -25.45 14.39
CA HIS A 441 6.41 -26.80 14.56
C HIS A 441 5.32 -27.77 15.03
N ASN A 442 4.40 -28.10 14.13
CA ASN A 442 3.56 -29.30 14.25
C ASN A 442 4.15 -30.41 13.40
#